data_AF-A0A7X1QZQ8-F1
#
_entry.id   AF-A0A7X1QZQ8-F1
#
_cell.length_a   1.000
_cell.length_b   1.000
_cell.length_c   1.000
_cell.angle_alpha   90.00
_cell.angle_beta   90.00
_cell.angle_gamma   90.00
#
_symmetry.space_group_name_H-M   'P 1'
#
loop_
_entity.id
_entity.type
_entity.pdbx_description
1 polymer ?
#
loop_
_entity_poly.entity_id
_entity_poly.type
_entity_poly.pdbx_seq_one_letter_code
_entity_poly.pdbx_strand_id
1 'polypeptide(L)'
;MKNKIIDVYKIANRLVSITVENPDFSDLKINQFVRIGEKEYRVRSVPMIHLTPPKSIFEIDTFTIDYTEDDLMNKEAVFRRSNSES
;
A
#
# COMPACT_ATOMS: atom_id res chain seq x y z
N MET A 1 1.26 14.90 3.97
CA MET A 1 2.54 14.20 4.28
C MET A 1 2.69 13.07 3.26
N LYS A 2 3.89 12.79 2.77
CA LYS A 2 4.08 11.74 1.76
C LYS A 2 3.71 10.37 2.37
N ASN A 3 2.96 9.55 1.65
CA ASN A 3 2.58 8.18 2.04
C ASN A 3 1.85 8.06 3.39
N LYS A 4 1.19 9.12 3.86
CA LYS A 4 0.35 9.03 5.06
C LYS A 4 -0.91 8.25 4.74
N ILE A 5 -1.24 7.25 5.53
CA ILE A 5 -2.48 6.48 5.39
C ILE A 5 -3.68 7.36 5.73
N ILE A 6 -4.56 7.54 4.74
CA ILE A 6 -5.78 8.36 4.82
C ILE A 6 -7.05 7.53 4.79
N ASP A 7 -6.99 6.28 4.33
CA ASP A 7 -8.11 5.34 4.43
C ASP A 7 -7.63 3.89 4.54
N VAL A 8 -8.44 3.07 5.24
CA VAL A 8 -8.18 1.66 5.52
C VAL A 8 -9.48 0.87 5.36
N TYR A 9 -9.55 0.02 4.35
CA TYR A 9 -10.73 -0.80 4.06
C TYR A 9 -10.42 -2.30 4.16
N LYS A 10 -11.14 -3.01 5.03
CA LYS A 10 -10.97 -4.47 5.23
C LYS A 10 -11.80 -5.25 4.23
N ILE A 11 -11.15 -6.06 3.39
CA ILE A 11 -11.80 -6.86 2.36
C ILE A 11 -12.02 -8.29 2.89
N ALA A 12 -13.25 -8.57 3.34
CA ALA A 12 -13.74 -9.91 3.70
C ALA A 12 -12.74 -10.76 4.52
N ASN A 13 -12.04 -10.14 5.47
CA ASN A 13 -11.02 -10.76 6.33
C ASN A 13 -9.85 -11.44 5.60
N ARG A 14 -9.56 -11.06 4.35
CA ARG A 14 -8.48 -11.62 3.54
C ARG A 14 -7.36 -10.63 3.28
N LEU A 15 -7.73 -9.39 2.97
CA LEU A 15 -6.80 -8.31 2.64
C LEU A 15 -7.24 -7.03 3.34
N VAL A 16 -6.29 -6.12 3.51
CA VAL A 16 -6.58 -4.73 3.87
C VAL A 16 -6.15 -3.84 2.72
N SER A 17 -7.07 -3.02 2.22
CA SER A 17 -6.80 -1.96 1.26
C SER A 17 -6.37 -0.71 2.00
N ILE A 18 -5.26 -0.12 1.57
CA ILE A 18 -4.61 1.03 2.21
C ILE A 18 -4.51 2.14 1.17
N THR A 19 -5.14 3.27 1.45
CA THR A 19 -5.05 4.49 0.64
C THR A 19 -4.13 5.48 1.33
N VAL A 20 -3.19 6.06 0.57
CA VAL A 20 -2.19 6.98 1.11
C VAL A 20 -2.18 8.33 0.41
N GLU A 21 -1.94 9.40 1.15
CA GLU A 21 -1.81 10.74 0.60
C GLU A 21 -0.49 10.91 -0.18
N ASN A 22 -0.57 11.45 -1.40
CA ASN A 22 0.59 11.72 -2.27
C ASN A 22 1.56 10.52 -2.38
N PRO A 23 1.08 9.38 -2.89
CA PRO A 23 1.85 8.15 -2.97
C PRO A 23 3.09 8.31 -3.84
N ASP A 24 4.17 7.62 -3.45
CA ASP A 24 5.23 7.26 -4.38
C ASP A 24 5.40 5.75 -4.38
N PHE A 25 4.78 5.13 -5.38
CA PHE A 25 4.78 3.68 -5.57
C PHE A 25 5.82 3.21 -6.58
N SER A 26 6.80 4.05 -6.93
CA SER A 26 7.85 3.69 -7.90
C SER A 26 8.60 2.43 -7.50
N ASP A 27 8.78 2.22 -6.19
CA ASP A 27 9.44 1.05 -5.61
C ASP A 27 8.43 0.03 -5.03
N LEU A 28 7.13 0.18 -5.31
CA LEU A 28 6.10 -0.74 -4.79
C LEU A 28 5.98 -2.00 -5.65
N LYS A 29 6.18 -3.18 -5.06
CA LYS A 29 6.06 -4.49 -5.73
C LYS A 29 5.19 -5.46 -4.96
N ILE A 30 4.53 -6.36 -5.67
CA ILE A 30 3.78 -7.47 -5.07
C ILE A 30 4.75 -8.37 -4.30
N ASN A 31 4.29 -8.90 -3.16
CA ASN A 31 5.00 -9.78 -2.23
C ASN A 31 6.17 -9.15 -1.47
N GLN A 32 6.48 -7.86 -1.67
CA GLN A 32 7.44 -7.17 -0.81
C GLN A 32 6.81 -6.75 0.53
N PHE A 33 7.64 -6.38 1.49
CA PHE A 33 7.18 -5.86 2.77
C PHE A 33 7.19 -4.33 2.78
N VAL A 34 6.10 -3.74 3.26
CA VAL A 34 6.00 -2.32 3.62
C VAL A 34 6.03 -2.19 5.13
N ARG A 35 6.76 -1.20 5.65
CA ARG A 35 6.73 -0.89 7.08
C ARG A 35 5.66 0.16 7.35
N ILE A 36 4.75 -0.12 8.28
CA ILE A 36 3.71 0.81 8.74
C ILE A 36 3.77 0.86 10.27
N GLY A 37 4.16 2.01 10.82
CA GLY A 37 4.53 2.10 12.24
C GLY A 37 5.72 1.19 12.55
N GLU A 38 5.55 0.28 13.52
CA GLU A 38 6.60 -0.63 14.00
C GLU A 38 6.54 -2.03 13.36
N LYS A 39 5.56 -2.29 12.48
CA LYS A 39 5.34 -3.61 11.88
C LYS A 39 5.55 -3.59 10.37
N GLU A 40 5.87 -4.75 9.83
CA GLU A 40 5.98 -4.98 8.39
C GLU A 40 4.79 -5.81 7.89
N TYR A 41 4.28 -5.44 6.72
CA TYR A 41 3.12 -6.07 6.10
C TYR A 41 3.44 -6.43 4.66
N ARG A 42 3.02 -7.62 4.24
CA ARG A 42 3.27 -8.09 2.89
C ARG A 42 2.27 -7.48 1.91
N VAL A 43 2.78 -6.83 0.86
CA VAL A 43 1.98 -6.27 -0.23
C VAL A 43 1.40 -7.39 -1.08
N ARG A 44 0.11 -7.32 -1.38
CA ARG A 44 -0.62 -8.34 -2.16
C ARG A 44 -1.13 -7.83 -3.49
N SER A 45 -1.38 -6.53 -3.59
CA SER A 45 -1.60 -5.85 -4.86
C SER A 45 -0.98 -4.46 -4.83
N VAL A 46 -0.58 -4.00 -6.01
CA VAL A 46 -0.13 -2.63 -6.26
C VAL A 46 -1.11 -2.01 -7.27
N PRO A 47 -1.28 -0.68 -7.28
CA PRO A 47 -2.16 -0.05 -8.26
C PRO A 47 -1.63 -0.32 -9.67
N MET A 48 -2.52 -0.81 -10.54
CA MET A 48 -2.21 -1.03 -11.94
C MET A 48 -2.33 0.29 -12.69
N ILE A 49 -1.19 0.89 -13.07
CA ILE A 49 -1.19 2.04 -13.97
C ILE A 49 -1.34 1.52 -15.41
N HIS A 50 -2.57 1.47 -15.92
CA HIS A 50 -2.80 1.28 -17.36
C HIS A 50 -2.63 2.63 -18.08
N LEU A 51 -1.70 2.71 -19.04
CA LEU A 51 -1.45 3.91 -19.87
C LEU A 51 -2.67 4.33 -20.72
N THR A 52 -3.74 3.52 -20.75
CA THR A 52 -5.05 3.85 -21.29
C THR A 52 -6.07 3.76 -20.15
N PRO A 53 -6.53 4.89 -19.59
CA PRO A 53 -7.39 4.86 -18.42
C PRO A 53 -8.81 4.42 -18.81
N PRO A 54 -9.38 3.37 -18.21
CA PRO A 54 -10.82 3.33 -18.04
C PRO A 54 -11.21 4.52 -17.17
N LYS A 55 -12.32 5.18 -17.48
CA LYS A 55 -12.83 6.39 -16.79
C LYS A 55 -13.19 6.19 -15.30
N SER A 56 -12.66 5.20 -14.58
CA SER A 56 -13.16 4.83 -13.25
C SER A 56 -12.12 4.51 -12.16
N ILE A 57 -12.07 5.42 -11.17
CA ILE A 57 -12.22 5.21 -9.71
C ILE A 57 -11.06 4.55 -8.91
N PHE A 58 -10.12 3.81 -9.50
CA PHE A 58 -8.95 3.37 -8.72
C PHE A 58 -7.88 4.48 -8.73
N GLU A 59 -7.96 5.36 -7.73
CA GLU A 59 -6.92 6.35 -7.46
C GLU A 59 -5.56 5.61 -7.33
N ILE A 60 -4.51 6.19 -7.91
CA ILE A 60 -3.17 5.59 -8.05
C ILE A 60 -2.44 5.56 -6.68
N ASP A 61 -3.21 5.59 -5.60
CA ASP A 61 -2.80 5.82 -4.22
C ASP A 61 -3.17 4.68 -3.27
N THR A 62 -3.73 3.61 -3.83
CA THR A 62 -4.22 2.47 -3.05
C THR A 62 -3.45 1.20 -3.37
N PHE A 63 -3.03 0.49 -2.33
CA PHE A 63 -2.42 -0.84 -2.40
C PHE A 63 -3.05 -1.78 -1.37
N THR A 64 -2.81 -3.09 -1.48
CA THR A 64 -3.33 -4.04 -0.47
C THR A 64 -2.21 -4.78 0.26
N ILE A 65 -2.49 -5.15 1.50
CA ILE A 65 -1.64 -6.01 2.33
C ILE A 65 -2.41 -7.24 2.82
N ASP A 66 -1.69 -8.22 3.38
CA ASP A 66 -2.31 -9.31 4.15
C ASP A 66 -3.20 -8.77 5.27
N TYR A 67 -4.24 -9.54 5.61
CA TYR A 67 -5.20 -9.14 6.63
C TYR A 67 -4.53 -8.80 7.97
N THR A 68 -4.97 -7.71 8.59
CA THR A 68 -4.60 -7.34 9.96
C THR A 68 -5.76 -6.64 10.65
N GLU A 69 -5.81 -6.77 11.98
CA GLU A 69 -6.72 -6.04 12.87
C GLU A 69 -6.09 -4.73 13.40
N ASP A 70 -4.81 -4.48 13.10
CA ASP A 70 -4.09 -3.31 13.58
C ASP A 70 -4.75 -2.01 13.11
N ASP A 71 -4.76 -0.98 13.96
CA ASP A 71 -5.14 0.37 13.56
C ASP A 71 -3.98 1.00 12.78
N LEU A 72 -4.21 1.26 11.49
CA LEU A 72 -3.21 1.77 10.55
C LEU A 72 -3.46 3.24 10.17
N MET A 73 -4.59 3.83 10.58
CA MET A 73 -4.97 5.17 10.19
C MET A 73 -3.93 6.20 10.65
N ASN A 74 -3.68 7.21 9.82
CA ASN A 74 -2.73 8.30 10.06
C ASN A 74 -1.25 7.88 10.23
N LYS A 75 -0.91 6.60 10.10
CA LYS A 75 0.49 6.15 10.07
C LYS A 75 1.10 6.42 8.70
N GLU A 76 2.43 6.46 8.66
CA GLU A 76 3.20 6.55 7.41
C GLU A 76 3.54 5.16 6.89
N ALA A 77 3.33 4.96 5.58
CA ALA A 77 3.77 3.75 4.88
C ALA A 77 5.16 3.98 4.25
N VAL A 78 6.14 3.18 4.68
CA VAL A 78 7.52 3.24 4.19
C VAL A 78 7.78 2.09 3.24
N PHE A 79 7.90 2.41 1.95
CA PHE A 79 8.29 1.47 0.90
C PHE A 79 9.81 1.40 0.85
N ARG A 80 10.41 0.34 1.40
CA ARG A 80 11.85 0.12 1.29
C ARG A 80 12.16 -0.41 -0.10
N ARG A 81 13.21 0.12 -0.75
CA ARG A 81 13.86 -0.63 -1.82
C ARG A 81 14.39 -1.92 -1.23
N SER A 82 14.09 -3.04 -1.86
CA SER A 82 14.89 -4.24 -1.68
C SER A 82 16.28 -3.93 -2.25
N ASN A 83 17.14 -3.26 -1.48
CA ASN A 83 18.56 -3.44 -1.69
C ASN A 83 18.79 -4.90 -1.33
N SER A 84 19.06 -5.71 -2.34
CA SER A 84 19.86 -6.92 -2.17
C SER A 84 21.20 -6.47 -1.61
N GLU A 85 21.28 -6.25 -0.30
CA GLU A 85 22.54 -6.32 0.41
C GLU A 85 22.78 -7.81 0.67
N SER A 86 23.63 -8.35 -0.20
CA SER A 86 24.28 -9.65 -0.09
C SER A 86 25.10 -9.79 1.18
#